data_AF-A0A2W5NV04-F1
#
_entry.id   AF-A0A2W5NV04-F1
#
_cell.length_a   1.000
_cell.length_b   1.000
_cell.length_c   1.000
_cell.angle_alpha   90.00
_cell.angle_beta   90.00
_cell.angle_gamma   90.00
#
_symmetry.space_group_name_H-M   'P 1'
#
loop_
_entity.id
_entity.type
_entity.pdbx_description
1 polymer ?
#
loop_
_entity_poly.entity_id
_entity_poly.type
_entity_poly.pdbx_seq_one_letter_code
_entity_poly.pdbx_strand_id
1 'polypeptide(L)'
;MQAALTSPSTPRAMPAATSQGRDVASAAGPALAHYQIIRRNGAVVPFEPNKIAVAMMKAFLAVHGTQGAASASVRETVDGLTQAVVRAMVRSRPGGGTFHIEDVQDQVELGLMRGGHHEVARAYVLYRERRTQERQKQGEQSAKPALPTLHVLDRGERVALDMGALQSLLESACANLGEGVKAEPIVAETMRNLYDGVPLDEVYKASILAARTLIEKDPDYTFATARLLLHTIFKEVLGREVTHAEMAQGYADYFPHFIKKGVDNELLDEKLLQYDLARLGAALKAERDLKFDYLGLQTLYDRYFLHVRKQRIELPQAFFMRVAMGLALNEIDREARAIEFYEVLSSFDFMSSTPTLFNSGTLRSQLSSCYLTTVPDDLDGIYESIKENALLSKFAGGLGNDWTRVRALGSHIKGTNGESQGVVPFLKVVNDTAVAVNQGGKRKGAVCTYLETWHLDIEEFL
;
A
#
# COMPACT_ATOMS: atom_id res chain seq x y z
N MET A 1 -18.49 32.18 -38.67
CA MET A 1 -18.49 33.01 -37.45
C MET A 1 -17.15 32.76 -36.77
N GLN A 2 -16.10 33.47 -37.19
CA GLN A 2 -15.52 34.66 -36.53
C GLN A 2 -15.18 34.42 -35.05
N ALA A 3 -13.99 34.64 -34.52
CA ALA A 3 -12.66 34.98 -35.08
C ALA A 3 -11.65 34.88 -33.92
N ALA A 4 -10.43 34.43 -34.17
CA ALA A 4 -9.30 34.59 -33.24
C ALA A 4 -8.13 35.20 -34.04
N LEU A 5 -7.65 36.37 -33.58
CA LEU A 5 -6.61 37.19 -34.20
C LEU A 5 -5.34 37.18 -33.34
N THR A 6 -4.26 36.64 -33.92
CA THR A 6 -2.88 37.16 -34.06
C THR A 6 -2.24 38.04 -32.96
N SER A 7 -1.15 37.53 -32.35
CA SER A 7 0.26 37.99 -32.12
C SER A 7 0.69 39.48 -32.39
N PRO A 8 1.93 39.96 -32.05
CA PRO A 8 2.88 39.76 -30.92
C PRO A 8 3.65 41.04 -30.40
N SER A 9 4.43 40.87 -29.30
CA SER A 9 5.76 41.42 -28.88
C SER A 9 6.22 42.92 -29.00
N THR A 10 6.52 43.54 -27.82
CA THR A 10 7.67 44.43 -27.36
C THR A 10 8.14 45.67 -28.17
N PRO A 11 9.01 46.59 -27.64
CA PRO A 11 9.45 46.97 -26.26
C PRO A 11 9.51 48.51 -26.03
N ARG A 12 9.70 49.02 -24.78
CA ARG A 12 10.39 50.33 -24.58
C ARG A 12 10.92 50.64 -23.16
N ALA A 13 12.23 50.86 -23.12
CA ALA A 13 13.08 51.82 -22.38
C ALA A 13 12.76 52.32 -20.94
N MET A 14 13.77 52.23 -20.07
CA MET A 14 14.00 53.14 -18.93
C MET A 14 14.51 54.52 -19.43
N PRO A 15 14.38 55.60 -18.63
CA PRO A 15 15.59 56.05 -17.93
C PRO A 15 15.39 56.74 -16.56
N ALA A 16 16.49 56.69 -15.79
CA ALA A 16 17.10 57.72 -14.94
C ALA A 16 16.35 58.26 -13.71
N ALA A 17 16.94 57.93 -12.55
CA ALA A 17 16.75 58.57 -11.27
C ALA A 17 17.46 59.94 -11.21
N THR A 18 16.78 60.93 -10.62
CA THR A 18 17.37 62.16 -10.11
C THR A 18 17.54 62.05 -8.60
N SER A 19 18.74 62.39 -8.14
CA SER A 19 19.12 62.52 -6.73
C SER A 19 18.78 63.91 -6.20
N GLN A 20 18.07 63.98 -5.08
CA GLN A 20 18.14 65.11 -4.15
C GLN A 20 18.17 64.56 -2.73
N GLY A 21 19.18 65.01 -1.98
CA GLY A 21 19.52 64.49 -0.66
C GLY A 21 18.97 65.32 0.50
N ARG A 22 19.33 64.79 1.70
CA ARG A 22 19.15 65.30 3.06
C ARG A 22 17.71 65.11 3.59
N ASP A 23 17.48 64.40 4.68
CA ASP A 23 17.92 64.76 6.02
C ASP A 23 17.79 63.60 7.02
N VAL A 24 18.62 63.66 8.04
CA VAL A 24 18.67 62.76 9.19
C VAL A 24 17.60 63.19 10.19
N ALA A 25 16.55 62.39 10.38
CA ALA A 25 15.69 62.51 11.56
C ALA A 25 14.98 61.18 11.88
N SER A 26 15.27 60.69 13.09
CA SER A 26 14.52 59.73 13.90
C SER A 26 13.01 59.69 13.62
N ALA A 27 12.49 58.56 13.11
CA ALA A 27 11.07 58.23 13.16
C ALA A 27 10.85 56.70 13.09
N ALA A 28 11.09 56.00 14.21
CA ALA A 28 10.62 54.62 14.38
C ALA A 28 9.28 54.64 15.17
N GLY A 29 8.17 54.69 14.43
CA GLY A 29 6.80 54.43 14.89
C GLY A 29 5.86 54.47 13.67
N PRO A 30 4.59 53.99 13.70
CA PRO A 30 3.86 53.01 14.50
C PRO A 30 3.52 51.73 13.69
N ALA A 31 4.25 51.43 12.61
CA ALA A 31 3.89 50.41 11.60
C ALA A 31 4.00 48.93 12.03
N LEU A 32 4.65 48.64 13.17
CA LEU A 32 4.89 47.26 13.63
C LEU A 32 3.97 46.81 14.79
N ALA A 33 3.06 47.68 15.25
CA ALA A 33 2.21 47.41 16.42
C ALA A 33 1.22 46.24 16.23
N HIS A 34 0.90 45.90 14.98
CA HIS A 34 -0.02 44.82 14.62
C HIS A 34 0.66 43.45 14.46
N TYR A 35 1.95 43.33 14.81
CA TYR A 35 2.70 42.07 14.72
C TYR A 35 3.07 41.53 16.09
N GLN A 36 2.89 40.21 16.25
CA GLN A 36 3.15 39.49 17.48
C GLN A 36 4.02 38.26 17.20
N ILE A 37 4.75 37.79 18.21
CA ILE A 37 5.57 36.57 18.16
C ILE A 37 5.04 35.57 19.18
N ILE A 38 4.75 34.36 18.72
CA ILE A 38 4.47 33.21 19.57
C ILE A 38 5.81 32.61 19.98
N ARG A 39 6.13 32.70 21.27
CA ARG A 39 7.32 32.06 21.86
C ARG A 39 7.11 30.56 21.96
N ARG A 40 8.20 29.80 22.09
CA ARG A 40 8.19 28.33 22.19
C ARG A 40 7.39 27.79 23.38
N ASN A 41 7.10 28.61 24.39
CA ASN A 41 6.28 28.27 25.54
C ASN A 41 4.79 28.66 25.37
N GLY A 42 4.36 29.03 24.15
CA GLY A 42 2.99 29.47 23.84
C GLY A 42 2.70 30.93 24.19
N ALA A 43 3.61 31.65 24.85
CA ALA A 43 3.39 33.05 25.22
C ALA A 43 3.48 33.96 23.99
N VAL A 44 2.49 34.84 23.84
CA VAL A 44 2.44 35.82 22.76
C VAL A 44 3.06 37.14 23.22
N VAL A 45 4.05 37.64 22.48
CA VAL A 45 4.75 38.89 22.80
C VAL A 45 4.78 39.85 21.59
N PRO A 46 4.89 41.16 21.79
CA PRO A 46 5.01 42.10 20.67
C PRO A 46 6.26 41.85 19.83
N PHE A 47 6.17 42.11 18.52
CA PHE A 47 7.30 42.01 17.59
C PHE A 47 8.29 43.16 17.82
N GLU A 48 9.51 42.82 18.25
CA GLU A 48 10.57 43.78 18.56
C GLU A 48 11.80 43.57 17.66
N PRO A 49 12.02 44.42 16.63
CA PRO A 49 13.19 44.33 15.74
C PRO A 49 14.53 44.34 16.46
N ASN A 50 14.62 45.04 17.60
CA ASN A 50 15.85 45.14 18.38
C ASN A 50 16.34 43.75 18.87
N LYS A 51 15.44 42.80 19.13
CA LYS A 51 15.84 41.44 19.52
C LYS A 51 16.52 40.68 18.39
N ILE A 52 16.14 40.96 17.13
CA ILE A 52 16.78 40.40 15.94
C ILE A 52 18.19 40.99 15.80
N ALA A 53 18.32 42.31 15.90
CA ALA A 53 19.62 42.99 15.85
C ALA A 53 20.59 42.47 16.93
N VAL A 54 20.12 42.28 18.16
CA VAL A 54 20.94 41.72 19.26
C VAL A 54 21.38 40.28 18.96
N ALA A 55 20.50 39.45 18.41
CA ALA A 55 20.84 38.07 18.04
C ALA A 55 21.86 38.02 16.90
N MET A 56 21.70 38.85 15.87
CA MET A 56 22.64 38.96 14.76
C MET A 56 23.98 39.51 15.23
N MET A 57 24.00 40.54 16.07
CA MET A 57 25.24 41.10 16.64
C MET A 57 26.01 40.04 17.43
N LYS A 58 25.33 39.21 18.24
CA LYS A 58 25.98 38.09 18.95
C LYS A 58 26.61 37.07 17.99
N ALA A 59 25.96 36.82 16.84
CA ALA A 59 26.50 35.93 15.82
C ALA A 59 27.78 36.49 15.18
N PHE A 60 27.78 37.77 14.80
CA PHE A 60 28.94 38.45 14.23
C PHE A 60 30.11 38.50 15.24
N LEU A 61 29.82 38.76 16.51
CA LEU A 61 30.83 38.76 17.58
C LEU A 61 31.45 37.38 17.83
N ALA A 62 30.67 36.32 17.68
CA ALA A 62 31.15 34.95 17.85
C ALA A 62 32.18 34.55 16.78
N VAL A 63 32.13 35.16 15.59
CA VAL A 63 33.06 34.87 14.48
C VAL A 63 34.23 35.85 14.43
N HIS A 64 33.98 37.15 14.57
CA HIS A 64 35.01 38.19 14.41
C HIS A 64 35.73 38.59 15.71
N GLY A 65 35.37 37.99 16.85
CA GLY A 65 35.94 38.29 18.16
C GLY A 65 35.50 39.64 18.75
N THR A 66 35.84 39.87 20.01
CA THR A 66 35.41 41.06 20.77
C THR A 66 36.02 42.37 20.26
N GLN A 67 37.09 42.33 19.44
CA GLN A 67 37.65 43.52 18.80
C GLN A 67 36.74 44.08 17.68
N GLY A 68 35.80 43.29 17.16
CA GLY A 68 34.75 43.74 16.22
C GLY A 68 33.56 44.45 16.88
N ALA A 69 33.43 44.42 18.22
CA ALA A 69 32.26 44.93 18.96
C ALA A 69 32.04 46.45 18.87
N ALA A 70 33.10 47.19 18.53
CA ALA A 70 33.10 48.63 18.36
C ALA A 70 33.16 49.07 16.87
N SER A 71 33.21 48.13 15.92
CA SER A 71 33.31 48.48 14.51
C SER A 71 31.98 49.02 14.00
N ALA A 72 31.97 50.28 13.55
CA ALA A 72 30.80 50.92 12.94
C ALA A 72 30.27 50.12 11.74
N SER A 73 31.16 49.50 10.98
CA SER A 73 30.84 48.67 9.81
C SER A 73 30.01 47.42 10.17
N VAL A 74 30.28 46.78 11.31
CA VAL A 74 29.50 45.61 11.77
C VAL A 74 28.09 46.04 12.20
N ARG A 75 27.96 47.19 12.88
CA ARG A 75 26.65 47.71 13.28
C ARG A 75 25.80 48.09 12.08
N GLU A 76 26.39 48.72 11.08
CA GLU A 76 25.70 49.07 9.82
C GLU A 76 25.24 47.82 9.05
N THR A 77 26.10 46.81 8.98
CA THR A 77 25.77 45.52 8.35
C THR A 77 24.63 44.81 9.09
N VAL A 78 24.69 44.74 10.43
CA VAL A 78 23.64 44.13 11.25
C VAL A 78 22.32 44.88 11.14
N ASP A 79 22.34 46.22 11.09
CA ASP A 79 21.13 47.01 10.92
C ASP A 79 20.51 46.78 9.52
N GLY A 80 21.32 46.80 8.46
CA GLY A 80 20.87 46.50 7.10
C GLY A 80 20.23 45.12 6.96
N LEU A 81 20.84 44.10 7.57
CA LEU A 81 20.29 42.74 7.60
C LEU A 81 19.02 42.65 8.46
N THR A 82 18.98 43.32 9.62
CA THR A 82 17.78 43.36 10.46
C THR A 82 16.60 43.99 9.72
N GLN A 83 16.83 45.08 9.00
CA GLN A 83 15.81 45.71 8.17
C GLN A 83 15.37 44.81 7.00
N ALA A 84 16.27 44.01 6.42
CA ALA A 84 15.93 43.04 5.39
C ALA A 84 15.02 41.92 5.94
N VAL A 85 15.33 41.40 7.13
CA VAL A 85 14.51 40.39 7.83
C VAL A 85 13.12 40.96 8.16
N VAL A 86 13.06 42.15 8.76
CA VAL A 86 11.78 42.80 9.09
C VAL A 86 10.93 43.02 7.84
N ARG A 87 11.53 43.51 6.74
CA ARG A 87 10.82 43.68 5.46
C ARG A 87 10.31 42.35 4.90
N ALA A 88 11.09 41.28 4.98
CA ALA A 88 10.67 39.95 4.52
C ALA A 88 9.47 39.42 5.33
N MET A 89 9.51 39.57 6.66
CA MET A 89 8.43 39.18 7.56
C MET A 89 7.15 39.98 7.30
N VAL A 90 7.25 41.31 7.23
CA VAL A 90 6.10 42.19 6.97
C VAL A 90 5.49 41.95 5.58
N ARG A 91 6.33 41.72 4.55
CA ARG A 91 5.86 41.41 3.19
C ARG A 91 5.05 40.12 3.11
N SER A 92 5.39 39.12 3.93
CA SER A 92 4.64 37.86 3.99
C SER A 92 3.23 38.03 4.57
N ARG A 93 2.98 39.09 5.37
CA ARG A 93 1.69 39.39 6.01
C ARG A 93 1.42 40.90 6.08
N PRO A 94 0.88 41.50 5.00
CA PRO A 94 0.68 42.96 4.92
C PRO A 94 -0.35 43.54 5.90
N GLY A 95 -1.25 42.72 6.44
CA GLY A 95 -2.35 43.15 7.32
C GLY A 95 -2.12 42.95 8.83
N GLY A 96 -0.88 42.64 9.26
CA GLY A 96 -0.59 42.23 10.65
C GLY A 96 -0.74 40.72 10.89
N GLY A 97 -0.30 40.23 12.05
CA GLY A 97 -0.43 38.83 12.42
C GLY A 97 0.64 38.30 13.39
N THR A 98 0.50 37.02 13.76
CA THR A 98 1.38 36.32 14.69
C THR A 98 2.40 35.45 13.95
N PHE A 99 3.69 35.63 14.21
CA PHE A 99 4.75 34.75 13.72
C PHE A 99 5.18 33.76 14.81
N HIS A 100 5.56 32.54 14.44
CA HIS A 100 6.26 31.67 15.35
C HIS A 100 7.71 32.15 15.49
N ILE A 101 8.32 31.95 16.66
CA ILE A 101 9.72 32.36 16.88
C ILE A 101 10.71 31.64 15.95
N GLU A 102 10.38 30.44 15.46
CA GLU A 102 11.18 29.74 14.44
C GLU A 102 11.14 30.48 13.10
N ASP A 103 10.00 31.05 12.70
CA ASP A 103 9.87 31.81 11.45
C ASP A 103 10.84 33.01 11.43
N VAL A 104 11.03 33.66 12.58
CA VAL A 104 11.98 34.77 12.74
C VAL A 104 13.42 34.27 12.56
N GLN A 105 13.74 33.12 13.16
CA GLN A 105 15.09 32.54 13.09
C GLN A 105 15.44 32.11 11.66
N ASP A 106 14.50 31.48 10.95
CA ASP A 106 14.67 31.05 9.57
C ASP A 106 14.90 32.27 8.64
N GLN A 107 14.20 33.38 8.87
CA GLN A 107 14.43 34.62 8.13
C GLN A 107 15.79 35.27 8.45
N VAL A 108 16.27 35.18 9.69
CA VAL A 108 17.63 35.63 10.06
C VAL A 108 18.70 34.81 9.36
N GLU A 109 18.56 33.49 9.32
CA GLU A 109 19.47 32.60 8.60
C GLU A 109 19.49 32.90 7.11
N LEU A 110 18.31 33.03 6.49
CA LEU A 110 18.17 33.39 5.08
C LEU A 110 18.77 34.77 4.78
N GLY A 111 18.58 35.74 5.68
CA GLY A 111 19.16 37.08 5.58
C GLY A 111 20.69 37.05 5.61
N LEU A 112 21.28 36.32 6.55
CA LEU A 112 22.75 36.14 6.65
C LEU A 112 23.32 35.45 5.40
N MET A 113 22.65 34.41 4.90
CA MET A 113 23.09 33.69 3.70
C MET A 113 23.01 34.56 2.43
N ARG A 114 21.92 35.29 2.23
CA ARG A 114 21.75 36.21 1.07
C ARG A 114 22.68 37.41 1.12
N GLY A 115 23.06 37.85 2.32
CA GLY A 115 24.06 38.90 2.53
C GLY A 115 25.51 38.45 2.32
N GLY A 116 25.76 37.18 1.95
CA GLY A 116 27.12 36.65 1.74
C GLY A 116 27.88 36.35 3.04
N HIS A 117 27.25 36.45 4.21
CA HIS A 117 27.88 36.21 5.51
C HIS A 117 27.83 34.73 5.90
N HIS A 118 28.39 33.87 5.05
CA HIS A 118 28.29 32.41 5.19
C HIS A 118 28.89 31.86 6.49
N GLU A 119 30.01 32.43 6.94
CA GLU A 119 30.67 32.00 8.20
C GLU A 119 29.81 32.36 9.43
N VAL A 120 29.22 33.55 9.45
CA VAL A 120 28.32 34.02 10.51
C VAL A 120 27.01 33.23 10.49
N ALA A 121 26.45 32.94 9.30
CA ALA A 121 25.28 32.09 9.15
C ALA A 121 25.53 30.69 9.72
N ARG A 122 26.68 30.06 9.38
CA ARG A 122 27.06 28.74 9.90
C ARG A 122 27.18 28.75 11.43
N ALA A 123 27.84 29.76 12.00
CA ALA A 123 27.99 29.90 13.44
C ALA A 123 26.63 30.09 14.14
N TYR A 124 25.72 30.86 13.54
CA TYR A 124 24.36 31.08 14.04
C TYR A 124 23.54 29.77 14.06
N VAL A 125 23.55 29.00 12.96
CA VAL A 125 22.85 27.71 12.84
C VAL A 125 23.37 26.71 13.88
N LEU A 126 24.69 26.57 14.02
CA LEU A 126 25.29 25.67 15.00
C LEU A 126 24.93 26.06 16.45
N TYR A 127 24.86 27.36 16.75
CA TYR A 127 24.43 27.84 18.05
C TYR A 127 22.93 27.57 18.31
N ARG A 128 22.08 27.81 17.31
CA ARG A 128 20.64 27.52 17.36
C ARG A 128 20.39 26.03 17.66
N GLU A 129 21.08 25.15 16.93
CA GLU A 129 20.97 23.70 17.05
C GLU A 129 21.42 23.20 18.43
N ARG A 130 22.59 23.67 18.91
CA ARG A 130 23.09 23.32 20.26
C ARG A 130 22.10 23.71 21.36
N ARG A 131 21.50 24.91 21.27
CA ARG A 131 20.49 25.35 22.24
C ARG A 131 19.19 24.54 22.12
N THR A 132 18.85 24.05 20.93
CA THR A 132 17.68 23.17 20.73
C THR A 132 17.92 21.82 21.38
N GLN A 133 19.11 21.24 21.24
CA GLN A 133 19.51 20.02 21.92
C GLN A 133 19.55 20.17 23.45
N GLU A 134 20.11 21.28 23.97
CA GLU A 134 20.09 21.58 25.42
C GLU A 134 18.66 21.65 25.97
N ARG A 135 17.72 22.21 25.19
CA ARG A 135 16.30 22.29 25.57
C ARG A 135 15.58 20.96 25.47
N GLN A 136 15.89 20.12 24.47
CA GLN A 136 15.35 18.76 24.41
C GLN A 136 15.81 17.95 25.63
N LYS A 137 17.08 18.05 26.00
CA LYS A 137 17.62 17.41 27.23
C LYS A 137 16.99 17.94 28.52
N GLN A 138 16.67 19.23 28.61
CA GLN A 138 15.97 19.82 29.76
C GLN A 138 14.45 19.51 29.77
N GLY A 139 13.83 19.40 28.60
CA GLY A 139 12.42 18.99 28.44
C GLY A 139 12.20 17.51 28.76
N GLU A 140 13.18 16.65 28.47
CA GLU A 140 13.18 15.23 28.85
C GLU A 140 13.30 15.01 30.37
N GLN A 141 13.85 15.98 31.12
CA GLN A 141 13.92 15.96 32.58
C GLN A 141 12.62 16.42 33.27
N SER A 142 11.68 16.99 32.51
CA SER A 142 10.34 17.30 33.01
C SER A 142 9.45 16.08 32.76
N ALA A 143 8.92 15.49 33.83
CA ALA A 143 8.22 14.20 33.86
C ALA A 143 7.39 13.90 32.60
N LYS A 144 7.66 12.74 31.97
CA LYS A 144 6.78 12.14 30.95
C LYS A 144 5.35 12.14 31.50
N PRO A 145 4.39 12.83 30.88
CA PRO A 145 2.98 12.64 31.21
C PRO A 145 2.65 11.16 31.06
N ALA A 146 1.95 10.58 32.03
CA ALA A 146 1.44 9.22 31.89
C ALA A 146 0.63 9.15 30.59
N LEU A 147 1.02 8.23 29.70
CA LEU A 147 0.31 8.01 28.44
C LEU A 147 -1.16 7.68 28.80
N PRO A 148 -2.15 8.39 28.21
CA PRO A 148 -3.54 8.08 28.45
C PRO A 148 -3.82 6.64 28.05
N THR A 149 -4.44 5.86 28.95
CA THR A 149 -4.85 4.48 28.65
C THR A 149 -5.88 4.50 27.53
N LEU A 150 -5.50 3.96 26.37
CA LEU A 150 -6.39 3.85 25.22
C LEU A 150 -7.43 2.76 25.52
N HIS A 151 -8.71 3.04 25.29
CA HIS A 151 -9.75 2.02 25.35
C HIS A 151 -10.12 1.57 23.95
N VAL A 152 -10.42 0.28 23.81
CA VAL A 152 -10.85 -0.36 22.56
C VAL A 152 -12.23 -0.99 22.75
N LEU A 153 -12.94 -1.17 21.65
CA LEU A 153 -14.21 -1.89 21.63
C LEU A 153 -13.95 -3.34 21.22
N ASP A 154 -14.09 -4.28 22.15
CA ASP A 154 -14.09 -5.71 21.85
C ASP A 154 -15.53 -6.24 21.95
N ARG A 155 -16.08 -6.70 20.83
CA ARG A 155 -17.48 -7.17 20.72
C ARG A 155 -18.53 -6.20 21.29
N GLY A 156 -18.24 -4.90 21.26
CA GLY A 156 -19.11 -3.82 21.76
C GLY A 156 -18.87 -3.44 23.23
N GLU A 157 -18.02 -4.16 23.95
CA GLU A 157 -17.60 -3.79 25.30
C GLU A 157 -16.34 -2.93 25.27
N ARG A 158 -16.32 -1.88 26.09
CA ARG A 158 -15.19 -0.96 26.19
C ARG A 158 -14.17 -1.52 27.19
N VAL A 159 -13.03 -1.96 26.68
CA VAL A 159 -11.94 -2.57 27.46
C VAL A 159 -10.67 -1.73 27.28
N ALA A 160 -9.82 -1.68 28.30
CA ALA A 160 -8.50 -1.05 28.17
C ALA A 160 -7.64 -1.86 27.19
N LEU A 161 -6.94 -1.19 26.26
CA LEU A 161 -6.03 -1.86 25.35
C LEU A 161 -4.88 -2.50 26.13
N ASP A 162 -4.75 -3.82 26.04
CA ASP A 162 -3.62 -4.54 26.61
C ASP A 162 -2.38 -4.32 25.74
N MET A 163 -1.59 -3.32 26.14
CA MET A 163 -0.33 -2.98 25.49
C MET A 163 0.71 -4.11 25.59
N GLY A 164 0.68 -4.91 26.66
CA GLY A 164 1.61 -6.02 26.84
C GLY A 164 1.32 -7.15 25.85
N ALA A 165 0.05 -7.50 25.68
CA ALA A 165 -0.38 -8.48 24.69
C ALA A 165 -0.07 -8.01 23.26
N LEU A 166 -0.38 -6.76 22.91
CA LEU A 166 -0.09 -6.20 21.59
C LEU A 166 1.42 -6.20 21.28
N GLN A 167 2.24 -5.78 22.24
CA GLN A 167 3.69 -5.77 22.07
C GLN A 167 4.23 -7.19 21.91
N SER A 168 3.77 -8.15 22.73
CA SER A 168 4.18 -9.55 22.61
C SER A 168 3.80 -10.16 21.26
N LEU A 169 2.62 -9.83 20.73
CA LEU A 169 2.20 -10.25 19.39
C LEU A 169 3.16 -9.71 18.32
N LEU A 170 3.47 -8.41 18.35
CA LEU A 170 4.36 -7.76 17.39
C LEU A 170 5.79 -8.30 17.48
N GLU A 171 6.29 -8.54 18.70
CA GLU A 171 7.59 -9.18 18.93
C GLU A 171 7.63 -10.61 18.38
N SER A 172 6.56 -11.39 18.59
CA SER A 172 6.46 -12.74 18.06
C SER A 172 6.42 -12.75 16.53
N ALA A 173 5.77 -11.77 15.90
CA ALA A 173 5.74 -11.62 14.45
C ALA A 173 7.14 -11.29 13.88
N CYS A 174 7.95 -10.52 14.62
CA CYS A 174 9.32 -10.18 14.25
C CYS A 174 10.35 -11.26 14.61
N ALA A 175 9.98 -12.30 15.36
CA ALA A 175 10.92 -13.31 15.85
C ALA A 175 11.61 -14.08 14.70
N ASN A 176 12.90 -14.35 14.87
CA ASN A 176 13.73 -15.09 13.90
C ASN A 176 13.74 -14.47 12.48
N LEU A 177 13.59 -13.16 12.38
CA LEU A 177 13.85 -12.38 11.15
C LEU A 177 15.20 -11.66 11.26
N GLY A 178 15.70 -11.05 10.19
CA GLY A 178 16.98 -10.35 10.18
C GLY A 178 17.13 -9.30 11.30
N GLU A 179 18.37 -8.97 11.69
CA GLU A 179 18.67 -8.04 12.80
C GLU A 179 18.05 -6.63 12.65
N GLY A 180 17.67 -6.25 11.42
CA GLY A 180 17.00 -4.99 11.09
C GLY A 180 15.50 -4.97 11.40
N VAL A 181 14.88 -6.14 11.59
CA VAL A 181 13.44 -6.27 11.82
C VAL A 181 13.14 -6.21 13.31
N LYS A 182 12.44 -5.15 13.71
CA LYS A 182 12.15 -4.82 15.11
C LYS A 182 10.68 -4.49 15.30
N ALA A 183 10.13 -4.82 16.46
CA ALA A 183 8.72 -4.59 16.76
C ALA A 183 8.44 -3.12 17.13
N GLU A 184 9.40 -2.42 17.73
CA GLU A 184 9.24 -1.07 18.26
C GLU A 184 8.79 -0.04 17.21
N PRO A 185 9.32 -0.03 15.97
CA PRO A 185 8.82 0.84 14.92
C PRO A 185 7.35 0.55 14.54
N ILE A 186 6.95 -0.72 14.56
CA ILE A 186 5.57 -1.15 14.26
C ILE A 186 4.63 -0.69 15.37
N VAL A 187 5.01 -0.89 16.64
CA VAL A 187 4.24 -0.41 17.81
C VAL A 187 4.06 1.10 17.72
N ALA A 188 5.14 1.84 17.50
CA ALA A 188 5.09 3.31 17.45
C ALA A 188 4.18 3.83 16.33
N GLU A 189 4.25 3.23 15.13
CA GLU A 189 3.38 3.60 14.01
C GLU A 189 1.93 3.15 14.22
N THR A 190 1.70 1.98 14.82
CA THR A 190 0.35 1.52 15.18
C THR A 190 -0.29 2.53 16.12
N MET A 191 0.37 2.86 17.23
CA MET A 191 -0.18 3.74 18.27
C MET A 191 -0.45 5.17 17.76
N ARG A 192 0.32 5.65 16.78
CA ARG A 192 0.05 6.96 16.14
C ARG A 192 -1.28 7.00 15.40
N ASN A 193 -1.75 5.86 14.90
CA ASN A 193 -2.95 5.74 14.09
C ASN A 193 -4.20 5.30 14.88
N LEU A 194 -4.06 5.01 16.18
CA LEU A 194 -5.18 4.63 17.03
C LEU A 194 -5.84 5.84 17.70
N TYR A 195 -7.15 5.75 17.90
CA TYR A 195 -7.96 6.69 18.67
C TYR A 195 -8.74 5.95 19.76
N ASP A 196 -9.15 6.66 20.80
CA ASP A 196 -9.92 6.08 21.91
C ASP A 196 -11.30 5.61 21.43
N GLY A 197 -11.66 4.37 21.75
CA GLY A 197 -12.89 3.71 21.29
C GLY A 197 -12.79 3.00 19.94
N VAL A 198 -11.58 2.81 19.39
CA VAL A 198 -11.37 2.04 18.15
C VAL A 198 -11.75 0.56 18.35
N PRO A 199 -12.41 -0.10 17.36
CA PRO A 199 -12.66 -1.54 17.43
C PRO A 199 -11.36 -2.35 17.51
N LEU A 200 -11.34 -3.43 18.30
CA LEU A 200 -10.15 -4.27 18.47
C LEU A 200 -9.65 -4.85 17.13
N ASP A 201 -10.56 -5.20 16.21
CA ASP A 201 -10.19 -5.70 14.88
C ASP A 201 -9.45 -4.63 14.04
N GLU A 202 -9.78 -3.35 14.23
CA GLU A 202 -9.09 -2.24 13.56
C GLU A 202 -7.70 -2.01 14.15
N VAL A 203 -7.45 -2.39 15.41
CA VAL A 203 -6.10 -2.34 16.01
C VAL A 203 -5.15 -3.28 15.26
N TYR A 204 -5.54 -4.54 15.01
CA TYR A 204 -4.67 -5.46 14.27
C TYR A 204 -4.50 -5.04 12.81
N LYS A 205 -5.55 -4.52 12.16
CA LYS A 205 -5.43 -3.96 10.79
C LYS A 205 -4.45 -2.78 10.76
N ALA A 206 -4.51 -1.89 11.74
CA ALA A 206 -3.56 -0.79 11.87
C ALA A 206 -2.13 -1.31 12.05
N SER A 207 -1.92 -2.39 12.84
CA SER A 207 -0.61 -3.04 12.98
C SER A 207 -0.09 -3.65 11.69
N ILE A 208 -0.95 -4.30 10.90
CA ILE A 208 -0.59 -4.85 9.58
C ILE A 208 -0.18 -3.72 8.64
N LEU A 209 -0.95 -2.63 8.59
CA LEU A 209 -0.63 -1.46 7.75
C LEU A 209 0.68 -0.80 8.20
N ALA A 210 0.89 -0.64 9.50
CA ALA A 210 2.13 -0.10 10.07
C ALA A 210 3.34 -0.95 9.66
N ALA A 211 3.26 -2.28 9.84
CA ALA A 211 4.34 -3.19 9.44
C ALA A 211 4.61 -3.14 7.93
N ARG A 212 3.55 -3.07 7.10
CA ARG A 212 3.66 -2.98 5.64
C ARG A 212 4.47 -1.77 5.18
N THR A 213 4.34 -0.62 5.84
CA THR A 213 5.12 0.59 5.46
C THR A 213 6.62 0.42 5.68
N LEU A 214 7.03 -0.50 6.55
CA LEU A 214 8.44 -0.76 6.86
C LEU A 214 9.10 -1.70 5.85
N ILE A 215 8.33 -2.35 4.97
CA ILE A 215 8.86 -3.21 3.88
C ILE A 215 9.80 -2.43 2.97
N GLU A 216 9.55 -1.13 2.76
CA GLU A 216 10.43 -0.26 1.97
C GLU A 216 11.80 -0.06 2.65
N LYS A 217 11.86 -0.12 3.98
CA LYS A 217 13.12 0.04 4.74
C LYS A 217 13.90 -1.27 4.83
N ASP A 218 13.19 -2.37 5.04
CA ASP A 218 13.78 -3.72 5.09
C ASP A 218 12.74 -4.73 4.54
N PRO A 219 13.08 -5.49 3.49
CA PRO A 219 12.15 -6.43 2.87
C PRO A 219 11.65 -7.51 3.84
N ASP A 220 12.40 -7.87 4.89
CA ASP A 220 12.01 -8.92 5.82
C ASP A 220 10.77 -8.54 6.66
N TYR A 221 10.40 -7.25 6.72
CA TYR A 221 9.10 -6.84 7.28
C TYR A 221 7.91 -7.44 6.52
N THR A 222 8.08 -7.96 5.30
CA THR A 222 7.02 -8.68 4.57
C THR A 222 6.57 -9.92 5.34
N PHE A 223 7.48 -10.66 5.97
CA PHE A 223 7.17 -11.84 6.77
C PHE A 223 6.52 -11.46 8.09
N ALA A 224 7.00 -10.40 8.76
CA ALA A 224 6.35 -9.87 9.96
C ALA A 224 4.90 -9.43 9.66
N THR A 225 4.70 -8.73 8.54
CA THR A 225 3.37 -8.30 8.08
C THR A 225 2.47 -9.50 7.77
N ALA A 226 2.99 -10.53 7.11
CA ALA A 226 2.27 -11.77 6.84
C ALA A 226 1.86 -12.49 8.14
N ARG A 227 2.74 -12.56 9.14
CA ARG A 227 2.46 -13.19 10.44
C ARG A 227 1.38 -12.44 11.24
N LEU A 228 1.34 -11.11 11.15
CA LEU A 228 0.25 -10.32 11.73
C LEU A 228 -1.08 -10.55 11.02
N LEU A 229 -1.07 -10.62 9.67
CA LEU A 229 -2.25 -11.02 8.91
C LEU A 229 -2.70 -12.43 9.30
N LEU A 230 -1.77 -13.39 9.40
CA LEU A 230 -2.05 -14.75 9.81
C LEU A 230 -2.75 -14.81 11.17
N HIS A 231 -2.29 -14.03 12.15
CA HIS A 231 -2.95 -13.93 13.46
C HIS A 231 -4.43 -13.55 13.33
N THR A 232 -4.76 -12.55 12.50
CA THR A 232 -6.16 -12.15 12.26
C THR A 232 -6.97 -13.24 11.57
N ILE A 233 -6.37 -14.00 10.64
CA ILE A 233 -7.01 -15.13 9.95
C ILE A 233 -7.31 -16.25 10.93
N PHE A 234 -6.37 -16.59 11.81
CA PHE A 234 -6.57 -17.58 12.87
C PHE A 234 -7.70 -17.18 13.81
N LYS A 235 -7.71 -15.92 14.25
CA LYS A 235 -8.78 -15.38 15.10
C LYS A 235 -10.15 -15.43 14.42
N GLU A 236 -10.22 -15.11 13.13
CA GLU A 236 -11.46 -15.16 12.33
C GLU A 236 -11.99 -16.60 12.18
N VAL A 237 -11.11 -17.55 11.88
CA VAL A 237 -11.48 -18.94 11.54
C VAL A 237 -11.75 -19.78 12.80
N LEU A 238 -10.92 -19.64 13.84
CA LEU A 238 -11.02 -20.41 15.08
C LEU A 238 -11.85 -19.71 16.16
N GLY A 239 -12.13 -18.42 16.01
CA GLY A 239 -12.90 -17.63 16.97
C GLY A 239 -12.16 -17.29 18.27
N ARG A 240 -10.87 -17.63 18.37
CA ARG A 240 -9.99 -17.37 19.51
C ARG A 240 -8.59 -17.01 19.03
N GLU A 241 -7.83 -16.33 19.88
CA GLU A 241 -6.40 -16.16 19.65
C GLU A 241 -5.66 -17.48 19.88
N VAL A 242 -4.62 -17.68 19.09
CA VAL A 242 -3.78 -18.88 19.12
C VAL A 242 -2.33 -18.43 19.13
N THR A 243 -1.57 -18.91 20.10
CA THR A 243 -0.13 -18.65 20.17
C THR A 243 0.61 -19.54 19.17
N HIS A 244 1.84 -19.18 18.79
CA HIS A 244 2.66 -19.99 17.89
C HIS A 244 2.81 -21.45 18.34
N ALA A 245 2.92 -21.69 19.65
CA ALA A 245 3.03 -23.04 20.22
C ALA A 245 1.73 -23.85 20.09
N GLU A 246 0.57 -23.18 20.07
CA GLU A 246 -0.74 -23.81 19.96
C GLU A 246 -1.17 -24.06 18.51
N MET A 247 -0.50 -23.46 17.52
CA MET A 247 -0.95 -23.52 16.12
C MET A 247 -1.06 -24.95 15.59
N ALA A 248 -0.11 -25.84 15.93
CA ALA A 248 -0.13 -27.23 15.48
C ALA A 248 -1.37 -27.98 16.02
N GLN A 249 -1.66 -27.85 17.31
CA GLN A 249 -2.86 -28.43 17.91
C GLN A 249 -4.14 -27.75 17.34
N GLY A 250 -4.08 -26.44 17.16
CA GLY A 250 -5.16 -25.66 16.55
C GLY A 250 -5.55 -26.20 15.18
N TYR A 251 -4.59 -26.52 14.32
CA TYR A 251 -4.84 -27.15 13.02
C TYR A 251 -5.46 -28.54 13.15
N ALA A 252 -4.90 -29.41 14.00
CA ALA A 252 -5.38 -30.78 14.18
C ALA A 252 -6.85 -30.83 14.64
N ASP A 253 -7.23 -29.96 15.58
CA ASP A 253 -8.60 -29.90 16.11
C ASP A 253 -9.58 -29.29 15.10
N TYR A 254 -9.14 -28.26 14.38
CA TYR A 254 -9.96 -27.52 13.43
C TYR A 254 -10.20 -28.26 12.12
N PHE A 255 -9.20 -29.00 11.61
CA PHE A 255 -9.22 -29.53 10.25
C PHE A 255 -10.42 -30.44 9.94
N PRO A 256 -10.80 -31.43 10.80
CA PRO A 256 -12.01 -32.22 10.57
C PRO A 256 -13.29 -31.39 10.57
N HIS A 257 -13.39 -30.39 11.46
CA HIS A 257 -14.52 -29.47 11.53
C HIS A 257 -14.64 -28.59 10.29
N PHE A 258 -13.50 -28.16 9.74
CA PHE A 258 -13.43 -27.42 8.48
C PHE A 258 -13.98 -28.22 7.31
N ILE A 259 -13.51 -29.47 7.12
CA ILE A 259 -13.99 -30.32 6.01
C ILE A 259 -15.50 -30.53 6.14
N LYS A 260 -15.98 -30.87 7.34
CA LYS A 260 -17.42 -31.04 7.59
C LYS A 260 -18.21 -29.75 7.29
N LYS A 261 -17.78 -28.61 7.81
CA LYS A 261 -18.43 -27.31 7.56
C LYS A 261 -18.44 -26.95 6.08
N GLY A 262 -17.37 -27.27 5.35
CA GLY A 262 -17.28 -27.06 3.91
C GLY A 262 -18.26 -27.94 3.12
N VAL A 263 -18.43 -29.21 3.49
CA VAL A 263 -19.41 -30.12 2.89
C VAL A 263 -20.84 -29.69 3.24
N ASP A 264 -21.13 -29.35 4.49
CA ASP A 264 -22.44 -28.90 4.96
C ASP A 264 -22.93 -27.63 4.25
N ASN A 265 -22.01 -26.81 3.72
CA ASN A 265 -22.31 -25.60 2.96
C ASN A 265 -22.14 -25.78 1.43
N GLU A 266 -22.04 -27.02 0.94
CA GLU A 266 -21.90 -27.35 -0.49
C GLU A 266 -20.66 -26.70 -1.15
N LEU A 267 -19.63 -26.40 -0.36
CA LEU A 267 -18.36 -25.86 -0.86
C LEU A 267 -17.38 -26.99 -1.22
N LEU A 268 -17.47 -28.12 -0.52
CA LEU A 268 -16.61 -29.28 -0.67
C LEU A 268 -17.38 -30.52 -1.12
N ASP A 269 -16.68 -31.42 -1.82
CA ASP A 269 -17.21 -32.73 -2.19
C ASP A 269 -17.30 -33.64 -0.94
N GLU A 270 -18.44 -34.30 -0.75
CA GLU A 270 -18.68 -35.25 0.34
C GLU A 270 -17.67 -36.39 0.39
N LYS A 271 -17.05 -36.74 -0.75
CA LYS A 271 -15.99 -37.76 -0.81
C LYS A 271 -14.78 -37.41 0.04
N LEU A 272 -14.54 -36.12 0.33
CA LEU A 272 -13.46 -35.71 1.23
C LEU A 272 -13.65 -36.23 2.66
N LEU A 273 -14.88 -36.53 3.08
CA LEU A 273 -15.17 -37.13 4.39
C LEU A 273 -14.76 -38.61 4.49
N GLN A 274 -14.42 -39.25 3.37
CA GLN A 274 -13.99 -40.65 3.35
C GLN A 274 -12.53 -40.85 3.74
N TYR A 275 -11.75 -39.76 3.83
CA TYR A 275 -10.36 -39.79 4.29
C TYR A 275 -10.27 -39.98 5.80
N ASP A 276 -9.14 -40.52 6.25
CA ASP A 276 -8.73 -40.40 7.66
C ASP A 276 -8.29 -38.96 7.98
N LEU A 277 -9.27 -38.12 8.35
CA LEU A 277 -9.04 -36.70 8.66
C LEU A 277 -8.16 -36.49 9.90
N ALA A 278 -8.11 -37.46 10.83
CA ALA A 278 -7.23 -37.37 12.00
C ALA A 278 -5.77 -37.57 11.58
N ARG A 279 -5.50 -38.57 10.73
CA ARG A 279 -4.17 -38.79 10.15
C ARG A 279 -3.72 -37.61 9.30
N LEU A 280 -4.60 -37.05 8.46
CA LEU A 280 -4.27 -35.89 7.64
C LEU A 280 -4.09 -34.61 8.47
N GLY A 281 -4.94 -34.39 9.48
CA GLY A 281 -4.80 -33.26 10.41
C GLY A 281 -3.48 -33.29 11.17
N ALA A 282 -3.02 -34.48 11.58
CA ALA A 282 -1.72 -34.66 12.23
C ALA A 282 -0.52 -34.44 11.29
N ALA A 283 -0.71 -34.51 9.98
CA ALA A 283 0.33 -34.25 8.99
C ALA A 283 0.51 -32.75 8.68
N LEU A 284 -0.40 -31.88 9.13
CA LEU A 284 -0.32 -30.43 8.90
C LEU A 284 0.86 -29.82 9.68
N LYS A 285 1.67 -29.04 8.97
CA LYS A 285 2.88 -28.38 9.46
C LYS A 285 2.65 -26.88 9.64
N ALA A 286 2.24 -26.50 10.84
CA ALA A 286 1.93 -25.10 11.19
C ALA A 286 3.10 -24.14 10.96
N GLU A 287 4.34 -24.62 11.14
CA GLU A 287 5.56 -23.84 10.94
C GLU A 287 5.71 -23.32 9.50
N ARG A 288 5.04 -23.95 8.52
CA ARG A 288 5.07 -23.52 7.11
C ARG A 288 4.27 -22.25 6.86
N ASP A 289 3.36 -21.88 7.77
CA ASP A 289 2.68 -20.59 7.67
C ASP A 289 3.66 -19.42 7.79
N LEU A 290 4.79 -19.62 8.47
CA LEU A 290 5.83 -18.59 8.65
C LEU A 290 6.67 -18.35 7.37
N LYS A 291 6.50 -19.17 6.32
CA LYS A 291 7.15 -19.01 5.02
C LYS A 291 6.48 -17.96 4.13
N PHE A 292 5.22 -17.60 4.42
CA PHE A 292 4.49 -16.67 3.58
C PHE A 292 5.04 -15.26 3.66
N ASP A 293 5.23 -14.64 2.50
CA ASP A 293 5.31 -13.19 2.39
C ASP A 293 3.89 -12.57 2.48
N TYR A 294 3.83 -11.25 2.66
CA TYR A 294 2.55 -10.57 2.83
C TYR A 294 1.66 -10.69 1.58
N LEU A 295 2.24 -10.52 0.39
CA LEU A 295 1.49 -10.57 -0.86
C LEU A 295 0.91 -11.97 -1.13
N GLY A 296 1.67 -13.03 -0.86
CA GLY A 296 1.24 -14.40 -1.00
C GLY A 296 0.06 -14.72 -0.09
N LEU A 297 0.18 -14.42 1.21
CA LEU A 297 -0.90 -14.69 2.16
C LEU A 297 -2.15 -13.84 1.87
N GLN A 298 -1.99 -12.55 1.58
CA GLN A 298 -3.10 -11.66 1.21
C GLN A 298 -3.82 -12.18 -0.04
N THR A 299 -3.07 -12.64 -1.04
CA THR A 299 -3.66 -13.23 -2.26
C THR A 299 -4.51 -14.45 -1.95
N LEU A 300 -4.04 -15.35 -1.08
CA LEU A 300 -4.80 -16.53 -0.68
C LEU A 300 -6.06 -16.14 0.11
N TYR A 301 -5.93 -15.22 1.07
CA TYR A 301 -7.06 -14.73 1.87
C TYR A 301 -8.15 -14.08 1.01
N ASP A 302 -7.78 -13.18 0.12
CA ASP A 302 -8.75 -12.41 -0.66
C ASP A 302 -9.50 -13.28 -1.66
N ARG A 303 -8.81 -14.25 -2.27
CA ARG A 303 -9.32 -14.93 -3.47
C ARG A 303 -9.49 -16.43 -3.33
N TYR A 304 -8.64 -17.13 -2.60
CA TYR A 304 -8.58 -18.60 -2.62
C TYR A 304 -9.26 -19.27 -1.43
N PHE A 305 -9.12 -18.71 -0.24
CA PHE A 305 -9.67 -19.32 0.97
C PHE A 305 -11.19 -19.38 0.94
N LEU A 306 -11.72 -20.55 1.26
CA LEU A 306 -13.16 -20.76 1.34
C LEU A 306 -13.80 -19.88 2.42
N HIS A 307 -15.02 -19.43 2.14
CA HIS A 307 -15.77 -18.57 3.04
C HIS A 307 -17.27 -18.86 3.02
N VAL A 308 -17.92 -18.67 4.16
CA VAL A 308 -19.38 -18.74 4.31
C VAL A 308 -19.86 -17.35 4.73
N ARG A 309 -20.78 -16.76 3.95
CA ARG A 309 -21.32 -15.41 4.22
C ARG A 309 -20.23 -14.36 4.49
N LYS A 310 -19.16 -14.38 3.68
CA LYS A 310 -17.94 -13.54 3.76
C LYS A 310 -16.97 -13.87 4.90
N GLN A 311 -17.33 -14.69 5.87
CA GLN A 311 -16.40 -15.16 6.91
C GLN A 311 -15.56 -16.31 6.38
N ARG A 312 -14.23 -16.19 6.45
CA ARG A 312 -13.30 -17.25 6.08
C ARG A 312 -13.47 -18.44 7.01
N ILE A 313 -13.43 -19.62 6.40
CA ILE A 313 -13.51 -20.89 7.12
C ILE A 313 -12.27 -21.73 6.90
N GLU A 314 -11.28 -21.27 6.14
CA GLU A 314 -10.11 -22.01 5.67
C GLU A 314 -8.80 -21.34 6.13
N LEU A 315 -7.90 -22.14 6.70
CA LEU A 315 -6.53 -21.75 7.08
C LEU A 315 -5.50 -22.17 6.01
N PRO A 316 -4.31 -21.55 5.94
CA PRO A 316 -3.35 -21.81 4.86
C PRO A 316 -2.89 -23.28 4.73
N GLN A 317 -2.58 -23.99 5.82
CA GLN A 317 -2.18 -25.40 5.70
C GLN A 317 -3.37 -26.30 5.32
N ALA A 318 -4.56 -25.98 5.83
CA ALA A 318 -5.79 -26.68 5.46
C ALA A 318 -6.14 -26.48 3.98
N PHE A 319 -5.86 -25.29 3.43
CA PHE A 319 -5.98 -25.00 2.00
C PHE A 319 -5.12 -25.93 1.14
N PHE A 320 -3.83 -26.07 1.47
CA PHE A 320 -2.94 -26.97 0.72
C PHE A 320 -3.36 -28.44 0.88
N MET A 321 -3.77 -28.85 2.08
CA MET A 321 -4.24 -30.21 2.32
C MET A 321 -5.55 -30.50 1.58
N ARG A 322 -6.51 -29.56 1.52
CA ARG A 322 -7.72 -29.70 0.71
C ARG A 322 -7.38 -29.94 -0.76
N VAL A 323 -6.46 -29.14 -1.31
CA VAL A 323 -6.03 -29.29 -2.70
C VAL A 323 -5.42 -30.67 -2.92
N ALA A 324 -4.52 -31.09 -2.03
CA ALA A 324 -3.88 -32.39 -2.08
C ALA A 324 -4.86 -33.56 -2.00
N MET A 325 -5.84 -33.51 -1.08
CA MET A 325 -6.92 -34.48 -0.98
C MET A 325 -7.75 -34.52 -2.25
N GLY A 326 -8.13 -33.36 -2.79
CA GLY A 326 -8.90 -33.27 -4.02
C GLY A 326 -8.22 -33.95 -5.21
N LEU A 327 -6.89 -33.84 -5.30
CA LEU A 327 -6.08 -34.50 -6.33
C LEU A 327 -5.91 -36.01 -6.10
N ALA A 328 -5.84 -36.45 -4.84
CA ALA A 328 -5.61 -37.83 -4.46
C ALA A 328 -6.90 -38.68 -4.34
N LEU A 329 -8.07 -38.14 -4.67
CA LEU A 329 -9.38 -38.77 -4.42
C LEU A 329 -9.52 -40.20 -4.95
N ASN A 330 -8.87 -40.50 -6.08
CA ASN A 330 -8.94 -41.79 -6.76
C ASN A 330 -7.62 -42.58 -6.70
N GLU A 331 -6.67 -42.16 -5.86
CA GLU A 331 -5.44 -42.91 -5.62
C GLU A 331 -5.70 -44.19 -4.81
N ILE A 332 -4.81 -45.17 -4.94
CA ILE A 332 -4.95 -46.45 -4.20
C ILE A 332 -4.75 -46.21 -2.69
N ASP A 333 -3.65 -45.56 -2.32
CA ASP A 333 -3.38 -45.09 -0.96
C ASP A 333 -3.60 -43.58 -0.90
N ARG A 334 -4.87 -43.21 -0.74
CA ARG A 334 -5.34 -41.82 -0.82
C ARG A 334 -4.65 -40.94 0.21
N GLU A 335 -4.54 -41.41 1.45
CA GLU A 335 -3.92 -40.66 2.55
C GLU A 335 -2.42 -40.45 2.31
N ALA A 336 -1.67 -41.48 1.90
CA ALA A 336 -0.25 -41.32 1.63
C ALA A 336 0.01 -40.34 0.50
N ARG A 337 -0.78 -40.39 -0.58
CA ARG A 337 -0.65 -39.46 -1.72
C ARG A 337 -1.10 -38.05 -1.38
N ALA A 338 -2.17 -37.89 -0.61
CA ALA A 338 -2.57 -36.57 -0.12
C ALA A 338 -1.47 -35.93 0.75
N ILE A 339 -0.82 -36.70 1.63
CA ILE A 339 0.29 -36.19 2.44
C ILE A 339 1.48 -35.81 1.55
N GLU A 340 1.86 -36.65 0.59
CA GLU A 340 2.94 -36.35 -0.36
C GLU A 340 2.67 -35.07 -1.17
N PHE A 341 1.47 -34.93 -1.73
CA PHE A 341 1.10 -33.72 -2.48
C PHE A 341 1.05 -32.49 -1.58
N TYR A 342 0.53 -32.62 -0.35
CA TYR A 342 0.55 -31.55 0.63
C TYR A 342 1.98 -31.11 0.96
N GLU A 343 2.90 -32.05 1.14
CA GLU A 343 4.30 -31.77 1.47
C GLU A 343 4.94 -30.88 0.39
N VAL A 344 4.72 -31.21 -0.89
CA VAL A 344 5.25 -30.49 -2.05
C VAL A 344 4.58 -29.11 -2.25
N LEU A 345 3.27 -29.01 -2.04
CA LEU A 345 2.53 -27.75 -2.20
C LEU A 345 2.85 -26.76 -1.08
N SER A 346 2.81 -27.21 0.18
CA SER A 346 3.00 -26.34 1.34
C SER A 346 4.47 -26.01 1.62
N SER A 347 5.42 -26.75 1.04
CA SER A 347 6.84 -26.37 1.07
C SER A 347 7.18 -25.24 0.10
N PHE A 348 6.30 -24.98 -0.88
CA PHE A 348 6.47 -24.12 -2.05
C PHE A 348 7.44 -24.67 -3.11
N ASP A 349 7.77 -25.96 -3.08
CA ASP A 349 8.64 -26.58 -4.08
C ASP A 349 7.96 -26.70 -5.45
N PHE A 350 6.63 -26.86 -5.44
CA PHE A 350 5.77 -26.77 -6.62
C PHE A 350 4.45 -26.13 -6.26
N MET A 351 3.89 -25.36 -7.19
CA MET A 351 2.58 -24.76 -7.05
C MET A 351 1.70 -25.16 -8.21
N SER A 352 0.53 -25.72 -7.91
CA SER A 352 -0.47 -26.03 -8.92
C SER A 352 -1.02 -24.77 -9.58
N SER A 353 -1.59 -24.92 -10.77
CA SER A 353 -2.24 -23.82 -11.47
C SER A 353 -3.42 -23.25 -10.67
N THR A 354 -3.77 -22.00 -10.95
CA THR A 354 -4.93 -21.32 -10.33
C THR A 354 -6.21 -22.15 -10.31
N PRO A 355 -6.73 -22.73 -11.42
CA PRO A 355 -7.96 -23.52 -11.39
C PRO A 355 -7.86 -24.75 -10.48
N THR A 356 -6.70 -25.42 -10.44
CA THR A 356 -6.46 -26.55 -9.53
C THR A 356 -6.55 -26.09 -8.07
N LEU A 357 -5.87 -25.01 -7.69
CA LEU A 357 -5.89 -24.48 -6.33
C LEU A 357 -7.30 -24.03 -5.89
N PHE A 358 -8.07 -23.43 -6.80
CA PHE A 358 -9.43 -22.96 -6.55
C PHE A 358 -10.42 -24.10 -6.36
N ASN A 359 -10.38 -25.10 -7.25
CA ASN A 359 -11.49 -26.02 -7.42
C ASN A 359 -11.22 -27.43 -6.87
N SER A 360 -9.96 -27.78 -6.55
CA SER A 360 -9.66 -29.11 -5.99
C SER A 360 -10.41 -29.34 -4.67
N GLY A 361 -11.07 -30.49 -4.59
CA GLY A 361 -11.86 -30.89 -3.43
C GLY A 361 -13.26 -30.26 -3.36
N THR A 362 -13.67 -29.48 -4.37
CA THR A 362 -15.01 -28.88 -4.46
C THR A 362 -15.95 -29.77 -5.28
N LEU A 363 -17.27 -29.57 -5.15
CA LEU A 363 -18.31 -30.35 -5.85
C LEU A 363 -18.15 -30.39 -7.38
N ARG A 364 -17.59 -29.33 -7.97
CA ARG A 364 -17.30 -29.25 -9.41
C ARG A 364 -15.85 -28.85 -9.62
N SER A 365 -14.98 -29.83 -9.45
CA SER A 365 -13.52 -29.70 -9.55
C SER A 365 -13.06 -29.46 -10.99
N GLN A 366 -13.30 -28.27 -11.54
CA GLN A 366 -12.75 -27.84 -12.83
C GLN A 366 -11.27 -27.46 -12.66
N LEU A 367 -10.38 -28.46 -12.75
CA LEU A 367 -8.96 -28.29 -12.41
C LEU A 367 -8.13 -27.66 -13.54
N SER A 368 -8.62 -27.70 -14.77
CA SER A 368 -7.97 -27.10 -15.93
C SER A 368 -8.83 -25.98 -16.49
N SER A 369 -8.17 -24.94 -17.00
CA SER A 369 -8.84 -23.76 -17.55
C SER A 369 -8.22 -23.27 -18.85
N CYS A 370 -7.39 -24.06 -19.55
CA CYS A 370 -6.83 -23.67 -20.84
C CYS A 370 -7.28 -24.68 -21.89
N TYR A 371 -7.97 -24.20 -22.93
CA TYR A 371 -8.51 -25.06 -23.97
C TYR A 371 -8.14 -24.55 -25.35
N LEU A 372 -8.00 -25.49 -26.27
CA LEU A 372 -7.73 -25.24 -27.68
C LEU A 372 -8.84 -25.88 -28.50
N THR A 373 -9.40 -25.13 -29.45
CA THR A 373 -10.39 -25.63 -30.40
C THR A 373 -10.00 -25.23 -31.82
N THR A 374 -10.43 -26.02 -32.81
CA THR A 374 -10.30 -25.71 -34.23
C THR A 374 -11.69 -25.60 -34.81
N VAL A 375 -11.98 -24.48 -35.47
CA VAL A 375 -13.32 -24.15 -35.95
C VAL A 375 -13.51 -24.74 -37.35
N PRO A 376 -14.54 -25.56 -37.61
CA PRO A 376 -14.81 -26.10 -38.93
C PRO A 376 -15.42 -25.05 -39.87
N ASP A 377 -15.31 -25.26 -41.19
CA ASP A 377 -15.84 -24.35 -42.23
C ASP A 377 -17.29 -24.67 -42.63
N ASP A 378 -18.17 -24.74 -41.64
CA ASP A 378 -19.61 -24.88 -41.84
C ASP A 378 -20.36 -24.13 -40.73
N LEU A 379 -21.56 -23.64 -41.04
CA LEU A 379 -22.28 -22.72 -40.16
C LEU A 379 -22.65 -23.37 -38.81
N ASP A 380 -23.06 -24.64 -38.83
CA ASP A 380 -23.46 -25.36 -37.63
C ASP A 380 -22.23 -25.57 -36.72
N GLY A 381 -21.10 -25.99 -37.28
CA GLY A 381 -19.86 -26.17 -36.54
C GLY A 381 -19.23 -24.86 -36.03
N ILE A 382 -19.39 -23.74 -36.76
CA ILE A 382 -18.99 -22.41 -36.29
C ILE A 382 -19.79 -22.04 -35.03
N TYR A 383 -21.11 -22.18 -35.06
CA TYR A 383 -21.96 -21.82 -33.92
C TYR A 383 -21.83 -22.81 -32.75
N GLU A 384 -21.59 -24.10 -33.00
CA GLU A 384 -21.27 -25.04 -31.94
C GLU A 384 -19.94 -24.67 -31.26
N SER A 385 -18.93 -24.25 -32.02
CA SER A 385 -17.66 -23.75 -31.46
C SER A 385 -17.86 -22.51 -30.58
N ILE A 386 -18.74 -21.58 -30.98
CA ILE A 386 -19.11 -20.41 -30.17
C ILE A 386 -19.84 -20.82 -28.88
N LYS A 387 -20.74 -21.81 -28.96
CA LYS A 387 -21.42 -22.38 -27.79
C LYS A 387 -20.43 -23.06 -26.83
N GLU A 388 -19.48 -23.83 -27.35
CA GLU A 388 -18.41 -24.44 -26.56
C GLU A 388 -17.56 -23.37 -25.85
N ASN A 389 -17.18 -22.30 -26.56
CA ASN A 389 -16.48 -21.16 -25.97
C ASN A 389 -17.24 -20.57 -24.78
N ALA A 390 -18.55 -20.39 -24.90
CA ALA A 390 -19.39 -19.92 -23.80
C ALA A 390 -19.40 -20.89 -22.61
N LEU A 391 -19.56 -22.19 -22.86
CA LEU A 391 -19.60 -23.21 -21.81
C LEU A 391 -18.26 -23.34 -21.07
N LEU A 392 -17.14 -23.32 -21.79
CA LEU A 392 -15.79 -23.39 -21.20
C LEU A 392 -15.44 -22.10 -20.43
N SER A 393 -15.87 -20.94 -20.94
CA SER A 393 -15.67 -19.65 -20.27
C SER A 393 -16.48 -19.52 -18.97
N LYS A 394 -17.62 -20.21 -18.85
CA LYS A 394 -18.48 -20.18 -17.64
C LYS A 394 -17.70 -20.44 -16.34
N PHE A 395 -16.67 -21.28 -16.40
CA PHE A 395 -15.84 -21.65 -15.24
C PHE A 395 -14.41 -21.07 -15.34
N ALA A 396 -14.28 -19.88 -15.93
CA ALA A 396 -13.02 -19.16 -16.09
C ALA A 396 -11.98 -19.84 -16.99
N GLY A 397 -12.44 -20.59 -18.00
CA GLY A 397 -11.58 -21.06 -19.09
C GLY A 397 -11.02 -19.90 -19.91
N GLY A 398 -9.71 -19.94 -20.18
CA GLY A 398 -9.06 -19.23 -21.28
C GLY A 398 -9.06 -20.11 -22.53
N LEU A 399 -9.26 -19.47 -23.69
CA LEU A 399 -9.54 -20.15 -24.94
C LEU A 399 -8.56 -19.74 -26.04
N GLY A 400 -8.07 -20.72 -26.78
CA GLY A 400 -7.40 -20.56 -28.06
C GLY A 400 -8.25 -21.17 -29.17
N ASN A 401 -8.68 -20.38 -30.15
CA ASN A 401 -9.45 -20.89 -31.28
C ASN A 401 -8.63 -20.75 -32.57
N ASP A 402 -8.43 -21.85 -33.28
CA ASP A 402 -7.91 -21.84 -34.65
C ASP A 402 -9.06 -21.63 -35.65
N TRP A 403 -9.01 -20.51 -36.38
CA TRP A 403 -10.02 -20.09 -37.35
C TRP A 403 -9.59 -20.32 -38.80
N THR A 404 -8.40 -20.89 -39.04
CA THR A 404 -7.77 -20.99 -40.36
C THR A 404 -8.62 -21.72 -41.40
N ARG A 405 -9.46 -22.66 -40.98
CA ARG A 405 -10.29 -23.45 -41.90
C ARG A 405 -11.47 -22.65 -42.47
N VAL A 406 -11.97 -21.66 -41.74
CA VAL A 406 -13.17 -20.91 -42.13
C VAL A 406 -12.87 -20.07 -43.36
N ARG A 407 -13.69 -20.19 -44.40
CA ARG A 407 -13.42 -19.58 -45.71
C ARG A 407 -13.40 -18.05 -45.66
N ALA A 408 -12.49 -17.49 -46.44
CA ALA A 408 -12.26 -16.05 -46.55
C ALA A 408 -13.37 -15.27 -47.31
N LEU A 409 -13.29 -13.94 -47.24
CA LEU A 409 -14.13 -13.00 -47.99
C LEU A 409 -14.14 -13.32 -49.49
N GLY A 410 -15.32 -13.25 -50.12
CA GLY A 410 -15.50 -13.54 -51.55
C GLY A 410 -15.59 -15.03 -51.90
N SER A 411 -15.40 -15.94 -50.94
CA SER A 411 -15.54 -17.38 -51.18
C SER A 411 -17.00 -17.77 -51.46
N HIS A 412 -17.23 -18.54 -52.53
CA HIS A 412 -18.58 -18.99 -52.90
C HIS A 412 -19.24 -19.88 -51.82
N ILE A 413 -20.51 -19.62 -51.53
CA ILE A 413 -21.33 -20.41 -50.60
C ILE A 413 -22.39 -21.19 -51.37
N LYS A 414 -22.21 -22.51 -51.42
CA LYS A 414 -23.18 -23.44 -52.01
C LYS A 414 -24.48 -23.43 -51.16
N GLY A 415 -25.63 -23.28 -51.82
CA GLY A 415 -26.95 -23.28 -51.18
C GLY A 415 -27.57 -21.87 -51.13
N THR A 416 -26.85 -20.88 -50.60
CA THR A 416 -27.28 -19.47 -50.64
C THR A 416 -26.94 -18.78 -51.97
N ASN A 417 -26.02 -19.36 -52.75
CA ASN A 417 -25.55 -18.83 -54.02
C ASN A 417 -25.00 -17.39 -53.90
N GLY A 418 -24.36 -17.10 -52.76
CA GLY A 418 -23.72 -15.83 -52.45
C GLY A 418 -22.24 -16.00 -52.10
N GLU A 419 -21.64 -14.92 -51.62
CA GLU A 419 -20.22 -14.86 -51.25
C GLU A 419 -20.06 -14.69 -49.73
N SER A 420 -19.07 -15.38 -49.16
CA SER A 420 -18.68 -15.25 -47.75
C SER A 420 -18.21 -13.84 -47.45
N GLN A 421 -18.47 -13.39 -46.22
CA GLN A 421 -17.96 -12.14 -45.67
C GLN A 421 -16.67 -12.34 -44.84
N GLY A 422 -16.05 -13.51 -44.96
CA GLY A 422 -14.81 -13.87 -44.27
C GLY A 422 -15.01 -14.21 -42.80
N VAL A 423 -13.88 -14.30 -42.08
CA VAL A 423 -13.84 -14.72 -40.67
C VAL A 423 -14.27 -13.61 -39.70
N VAL A 424 -14.03 -12.35 -40.05
CA VAL A 424 -14.17 -11.19 -39.14
C VAL A 424 -15.59 -11.02 -38.55
N PRO A 425 -16.69 -11.18 -39.32
CA PRO A 425 -18.04 -11.11 -38.75
C PRO A 425 -18.30 -12.18 -37.67
N PHE A 426 -17.75 -13.38 -37.82
CA PHE A 426 -17.87 -14.44 -36.80
C PHE A 426 -17.01 -14.13 -35.58
N LEU A 427 -15.80 -13.61 -35.78
CA LEU A 427 -14.93 -13.16 -34.68
C LEU A 427 -15.58 -12.06 -33.83
N LYS A 428 -16.41 -11.20 -34.42
CA LYS A 428 -17.22 -10.24 -33.68
C LYS A 428 -18.23 -10.91 -32.75
N VAL A 429 -18.87 -12.00 -33.19
CA VAL A 429 -19.78 -12.79 -32.33
C VAL A 429 -19.00 -13.46 -31.20
N VAL A 430 -17.80 -13.97 -31.46
CA VAL A 430 -16.89 -14.53 -30.44
C VAL A 430 -16.52 -13.47 -29.41
N ASN A 431 -16.16 -12.26 -29.84
CA ASN A 431 -15.87 -11.13 -28.96
C ASN A 431 -17.05 -10.85 -28.01
N ASP A 432 -18.26 -10.70 -28.56
CA ASP A 432 -19.44 -10.36 -27.77
C ASP A 432 -19.82 -11.51 -26.82
N THR A 433 -19.58 -12.76 -27.23
CA THR A 433 -19.73 -13.95 -26.37
C THR A 433 -18.74 -13.92 -25.19
N ALA A 434 -17.47 -13.59 -25.43
CA ALA A 434 -16.46 -13.48 -24.38
C ALA A 434 -16.79 -12.37 -23.38
N VAL A 435 -17.36 -11.25 -23.85
CA VAL A 435 -17.84 -10.14 -22.99
C VAL A 435 -19.06 -10.57 -22.17
N ALA A 436 -20.00 -11.32 -22.76
CA ALA A 436 -21.20 -11.80 -22.08
C ALA A 436 -20.88 -12.82 -20.99
N VAL A 437 -19.94 -13.74 -21.25
CA VAL A 437 -19.58 -14.84 -20.35
C VAL A 437 -18.29 -14.54 -19.57
N ASN A 438 -18.35 -13.52 -18.73
CA ASN A 438 -17.23 -13.10 -17.87
C ASN A 438 -16.90 -14.16 -16.80
N GLN A 439 -16.08 -15.17 -17.12
CA GLN A 439 -15.36 -16.09 -16.22
C GLN A 439 -15.98 -16.30 -14.82
N GLY A 440 -17.24 -16.72 -14.75
CA GLY A 440 -17.96 -16.96 -13.48
C GLY A 440 -18.11 -15.73 -12.57
N GLY A 441 -18.15 -14.52 -13.13
CA GLY A 441 -18.26 -13.24 -12.42
C GLY A 441 -16.99 -12.78 -11.71
N LYS A 442 -15.87 -13.52 -11.82
CA LYS A 442 -14.62 -13.23 -11.11
C LYS A 442 -13.62 -12.41 -11.94
N ARG A 443 -13.60 -12.60 -13.27
CA ARG A 443 -12.66 -11.94 -14.22
C ARG A 443 -13.33 -11.71 -15.57
N LYS A 444 -12.73 -10.87 -16.41
CA LYS A 444 -13.16 -10.67 -17.81
C LYS A 444 -12.88 -11.94 -18.62
N GLY A 445 -13.79 -12.30 -19.53
CA GLY A 445 -13.57 -13.35 -20.53
C GLY A 445 -12.35 -13.05 -21.40
N ALA A 446 -11.56 -14.08 -21.73
CA ALA A 446 -10.39 -13.96 -22.59
C ALA A 446 -10.36 -15.12 -23.60
N VAL A 447 -10.27 -14.77 -24.87
CA VAL A 447 -10.14 -15.69 -25.99
C VAL A 447 -9.07 -15.15 -26.93
N CYS A 448 -8.20 -16.02 -27.41
CA CYS A 448 -7.22 -15.73 -28.43
C CYS A 448 -7.60 -16.49 -29.70
N THR A 449 -7.69 -15.78 -30.81
CA THR A 449 -8.04 -16.35 -32.11
C THR A 449 -6.78 -16.42 -32.95
N TYR A 450 -6.58 -17.53 -33.65
CA TYR A 450 -5.41 -17.82 -34.48
C TYR A 450 -5.84 -17.98 -35.94
N LEU A 451 -5.03 -17.46 -36.84
CA LEU A 451 -5.23 -17.52 -38.29
C LEU A 451 -3.86 -17.70 -38.96
N GLU A 452 -3.71 -18.68 -39.86
CA GLU A 452 -2.45 -18.87 -40.59
C GLU A 452 -2.17 -17.71 -41.56
N THR A 453 -0.89 -17.38 -41.74
CA THR A 453 -0.45 -16.15 -42.42
C THR A 453 -0.74 -16.09 -43.92
N TRP A 454 -1.09 -17.23 -44.54
CA TRP A 454 -1.48 -17.31 -45.94
C TRP A 454 -3.00 -17.15 -46.15
N HIS A 455 -3.78 -17.07 -45.08
CA HIS A 455 -5.23 -16.91 -45.15
C HIS A 455 -5.58 -15.59 -45.85
N LEU A 456 -6.56 -15.59 -46.76
CA LEU A 456 -6.87 -14.40 -47.56
C LEU A 456 -7.40 -13.23 -46.72
N ASP A 457 -8.01 -13.48 -45.57
CA ASP A 457 -8.46 -12.43 -44.62
C ASP A 457 -7.34 -11.93 -43.68
N ILE A 458 -6.07 -12.35 -43.84
CA ILE A 458 -4.99 -12.03 -42.90
C ILE A 458 -4.76 -10.52 -42.72
N GLU A 459 -4.91 -9.72 -43.78
CA GLU A 459 -4.70 -8.27 -43.71
C GLU A 459 -5.79 -7.55 -42.90
N GLU A 460 -7.03 -8.04 -42.91
CA GLU A 460 -8.13 -7.50 -42.08
C GLU A 460 -8.05 -8.02 -40.63
N PHE A 461 -7.45 -9.20 -40.43
CA PHE A 461 -7.28 -9.81 -39.12
C PHE A 461 -6.22 -9.11 -38.25
N LEU A 462 -5.16 -8.55 -38.86
CA LEU A 462 -4.07 -7.80 -38.19
C LEU A 462 -4.50 -6.38 -37.83
#